data_AF-A0A8C5DVG9-F1
#
_entry.id   AF-A0A8C5DVG9-F1
#
_cell.length_a   1.000
_cell.length_b   1.000
_cell.length_c   1.000
_cell.angle_alpha   90.00
_cell.angle_beta   90.00
_cell.angle_gamma   90.00
#
_symmetry.space_group_name_H-M   'P 1'
#
loop_
_entity.id
_entity.type
_entity.pdbx_description
1 polymer ?
#
loop_
_entity_poly.entity_id
_entity_poly.type
_entity_poly.pdbx_seq_one_letter_code
_entity_poly.pdbx_strand_id
1 'polypeptide(L)'
;MTSHRILIITLELLVCVIHPVGSYWEMAIHVNSSSFSSSPLCASHHDSKPLQNLELLLSMLMFLRLYLVHRTILLHSKVLLSASYRSIGSLNNINFTFRFVLKVLMNKHPARTLLVFILFFWLTASWMLTLCERKTQASTGYMDTALWLIAITFLTVGYGDVAPNTSCGKGVCLFTGVMGVACTAMLVAIVTEKLALNKGEKHVHFFMLDIQISKRIRHAAANVLRECWLLHRTSLTKAHRGEHRRHQRCLLEAIRVFRHLRLKQRKLRDYVSEMVDLPKMQMIMCDLSANWNNSYRELEQRILSMEQKLDELTLCFQQTSELLSEALAHRHHAENR
;
A
#
# COMPACT_ATOMS: atom_id res chain seq x y z
N MET A 1 -20.62 -15.32 29.73
CA MET A 1 -21.01 -14.23 28.81
C MET A 1 -20.69 -12.91 29.50
N THR A 2 -19.83 -12.05 28.93
CA THR A 2 -19.52 -10.75 29.54
C THR A 2 -20.65 -9.74 29.28
N SER A 3 -20.92 -8.82 30.19
CA SER A 3 -22.01 -7.81 30.06
C SER A 3 -21.93 -7.02 28.75
N HIS A 4 -20.72 -6.77 28.27
CA HIS A 4 -20.45 -6.14 26.98
C HIS A 4 -20.98 -6.95 25.78
N ARG A 5 -20.85 -8.28 25.79
CA ARG A 5 -21.39 -9.15 24.72
C ARG A 5 -22.91 -9.14 24.71
N ILE A 6 -23.52 -9.13 25.90
CA ILE A 6 -24.98 -9.06 26.04
C ILE A 6 -25.50 -7.73 25.47
N LEU A 7 -24.84 -6.61 25.76
CA LEU A 7 -25.18 -5.30 25.21
C LEU A 7 -25.10 -5.27 23.68
N ILE A 8 -24.05 -5.86 23.09
CA ILE A 8 -23.93 -5.95 21.62
C ILE A 8 -25.06 -6.79 21.03
N ILE A 9 -25.38 -7.93 21.64
CA ILE A 9 -26.45 -8.82 21.17
C ILE A 9 -27.82 -8.12 21.26
N THR A 10 -28.09 -7.41 22.35
CA THR A 10 -29.35 -6.68 22.51
C THR A 10 -29.47 -5.53 21.50
N LEU A 11 -28.38 -4.81 21.24
CA LEU A 11 -28.33 -3.79 20.20
C LEU A 11 -28.52 -4.39 18.80
N GLU A 12 -27.91 -5.55 18.52
CA GLU A 12 -28.06 -6.27 17.25
C GLU A 12 -29.51 -6.70 17.02
N LEU A 13 -30.16 -7.24 18.06
CA LEU A 13 -31.58 -7.60 18.03
C LEU A 13 -32.47 -6.38 17.85
N LEU A 14 -32.21 -5.27 18.55
CA LEU A 14 -32.99 -4.04 18.42
C LEU A 14 -32.95 -3.51 16.98
N VAL A 15 -31.77 -3.48 16.35
CA VAL A 15 -31.63 -3.07 14.94
C VAL A 15 -32.36 -4.03 13.99
N CYS A 16 -32.34 -5.33 14.26
CA CYS A 16 -33.03 -6.35 13.46
C CYS A 16 -34.56 -6.37 13.66
N VAL A 17 -35.07 -5.83 14.77
CA VAL A 17 -36.51 -5.70 15.05
C VAL A 17 -37.11 -4.47 14.38
N ILE A 18 -36.31 -3.47 13.99
CA ILE A 18 -36.82 -2.30 13.26
C ILE A 18 -37.31 -2.74 11.87
N HIS A 19 -38.64 -2.68 11.67
CA HIS A 19 -39.33 -2.97 10.42
C HIS A 19 -40.58 -2.08 10.31
N PRO A 20 -40.91 -1.53 9.13
CA PRO A 20 -42.14 -0.77 8.93
C PRO A 20 -43.34 -1.74 8.95
N VAL A 21 -43.94 -1.92 10.13
CA VAL A 21 -45.10 -2.80 10.34
C VAL A 21 -46.42 -2.19 9.86
N GLY A 22 -46.49 -0.85 9.77
CA GLY A 22 -47.73 -0.11 9.52
C GLY A 22 -48.50 -0.55 8.27
N SER A 23 -47.80 -0.92 7.20
CA SER A 23 -48.42 -1.32 5.92
C SER A 23 -49.18 -2.66 5.98
N TYR A 24 -48.82 -3.56 6.89
CA TYR A 24 -49.49 -4.87 7.01
C TYR A 24 -50.81 -4.78 7.78
N TRP A 25 -50.93 -3.82 8.70
CA TRP A 25 -52.14 -3.67 9.52
C TRP A 25 -53.28 -3.01 8.73
N GLU A 26 -53.00 -2.00 7.89
CA GLU A 26 -54.03 -1.38 7.04
C GLU A 26 -54.60 -2.35 5.99
N MET A 27 -53.76 -3.22 5.40
CA MET A 27 -54.22 -4.25 4.46
C MET A 27 -55.06 -5.34 5.15
N ALA A 28 -54.73 -5.72 6.40
CA ALA A 28 -55.51 -6.68 7.18
C ALA A 28 -56.90 -6.15 7.55
N ILE A 29 -57.05 -4.85 7.82
CA ILE A 29 -58.34 -4.22 8.09
C ILE A 29 -59.19 -4.14 6.81
N HIS A 30 -58.59 -3.85 5.65
CA HIS A 30 -59.33 -3.80 4.38
C HIS A 30 -59.79 -5.18 3.86
N VAL A 31 -59.07 -6.27 4.17
CA VAL A 31 -59.46 -7.62 3.74
C VAL A 31 -60.62 -8.17 4.58
N ASN A 32 -60.67 -7.88 5.88
CA ASN A 32 -61.79 -8.26 6.76
C ASN A 32 -63.09 -7.46 6.49
N SER A 33 -63.02 -6.42 5.66
CA SER A 33 -64.15 -5.54 5.32
C SER A 33 -64.74 -5.83 3.94
N SER A 34 -64.42 -6.97 3.33
CA SER A 34 -64.97 -7.36 2.03
C SER A 34 -66.36 -7.99 2.16
N SER A 35 -67.35 -7.16 2.47
CA SER A 35 -68.75 -7.42 2.18
C SER A 35 -69.44 -6.10 1.81
N PHE A 36 -69.72 -5.97 0.53
CA PHE A 36 -70.68 -5.05 -0.10
C PHE A 36 -70.32 -3.56 -0.27
N SER A 37 -70.52 -3.15 -1.53
CA SER A 37 -70.73 -1.79 -2.06
C SER A 37 -69.53 -0.96 -2.50
N SER A 38 -69.61 -0.61 -3.77
CA SER A 38 -68.84 0.32 -4.56
C SER A 38 -69.09 1.78 -4.13
N SER A 39 -68.02 2.48 -3.76
CA SER A 39 -67.86 3.94 -3.96
C SER A 39 -66.40 4.35 -3.72
N PRO A 40 -65.74 5.04 -4.66
CA PRO A 40 -64.53 5.78 -4.36
C PRO A 40 -64.96 7.16 -3.84
N LEU A 41 -64.52 7.57 -2.64
CA LEU A 41 -64.14 8.94 -2.28
C LEU A 41 -64.05 9.09 -0.75
N CYS A 42 -63.04 9.86 -0.33
CA CYS A 42 -62.95 10.59 0.93
C CYS A 42 -62.69 9.77 2.22
N ALA A 43 -61.45 9.33 2.40
CA ALA A 43 -60.88 9.16 3.75
C ALA A 43 -60.01 10.39 4.09
N SER A 44 -60.36 11.02 5.21
CA SER A 44 -59.75 12.16 5.88
C SER A 44 -58.24 12.37 5.65
N HIS A 45 -57.88 13.57 5.19
CA HIS A 45 -56.53 13.94 4.73
C HIS A 45 -55.73 14.78 5.75
N HIS A 46 -56.00 14.70 7.06
CA HIS A 46 -55.40 15.65 8.03
C HIS A 46 -54.49 15.10 9.14
N ASP A 47 -54.48 13.79 9.44
CA ASP A 47 -53.66 13.23 10.56
C ASP A 47 -52.61 12.16 10.18
N SER A 48 -52.42 11.87 8.89
CA SER A 48 -51.52 10.80 8.40
C SER A 48 -50.05 11.20 8.18
N LYS A 49 -49.73 12.50 8.26
CA LYS A 49 -48.35 13.02 8.03
C LYS A 49 -47.29 12.51 9.02
N PRO A 50 -47.53 12.45 10.35
CA PRO A 50 -46.51 11.96 11.29
C PRO A 50 -46.26 10.46 11.13
N LEU A 51 -47.31 9.67 10.86
CA LEU A 51 -47.21 8.23 10.67
C LEU A 51 -46.37 7.90 9.43
N GLN A 52 -46.59 8.62 8.33
CA GLN A 52 -45.82 8.46 7.09
C GLN A 52 -44.36 8.93 7.20
N ASN A 53 -44.07 9.89 8.09
CA ASN A 53 -42.69 10.30 8.42
C ASN A 53 -41.97 9.28 9.29
N LEU A 54 -42.68 8.68 10.25
CA LEU A 54 -42.16 7.60 11.09
C LEU A 54 -41.89 6.33 10.26
N GLU A 55 -42.77 5.98 9.33
CA GLU A 55 -42.55 4.85 8.40
C GLU A 55 -41.35 5.05 7.49
N LEU A 56 -41.16 6.27 6.97
CA LEU A 56 -39.97 6.61 6.19
C LEU A 56 -38.71 6.47 7.03
N LEU A 57 -38.72 6.95 8.28
CA LEU A 57 -37.60 6.82 9.22
C LEU A 57 -37.31 5.35 9.54
N LEU A 58 -38.33 4.53 9.82
CA LEU A 58 -38.18 3.09 10.05
C LEU A 58 -37.64 2.37 8.81
N SER A 59 -38.06 2.78 7.62
CA SER A 59 -37.58 2.23 6.34
C SER A 59 -36.11 2.59 6.09
N MET A 60 -35.68 3.82 6.41
CA MET A 60 -34.27 4.22 6.36
C MET A 60 -33.42 3.44 7.39
N LEU A 61 -33.98 3.17 8.58
CA LEU A 61 -33.32 2.37 9.61
C LEU A 61 -33.17 0.89 9.22
N MET A 62 -33.95 0.36 8.27
CA MET A 62 -33.72 -1.00 7.75
C MET A 62 -32.36 -1.15 7.08
N PHE A 63 -31.78 -0.06 6.56
CA PHE A 63 -30.45 -0.09 5.97
C PHE A 63 -29.32 -0.10 6.99
N LEU A 64 -29.63 0.14 8.26
CA LEU A 64 -28.67 -0.14 9.31
C LEU A 64 -28.24 -1.62 9.25
N ARG A 65 -29.13 -2.52 8.82
CA ARG A 65 -28.83 -3.95 8.60
C ARG A 65 -27.73 -4.22 7.55
N LEU A 66 -27.28 -3.23 6.78
CA LEU A 66 -26.11 -3.36 5.90
C LEU A 66 -24.83 -3.73 6.69
N TYR A 67 -24.78 -3.53 8.01
CA TYR A 67 -23.67 -4.04 8.85
C TYR A 67 -23.55 -5.59 8.78
N LEU A 68 -24.65 -6.31 8.50
CA LEU A 68 -24.64 -7.76 8.33
C LEU A 68 -23.88 -8.17 7.06
N VAL A 69 -23.94 -7.38 5.98
CA VAL A 69 -23.17 -7.63 4.75
C VAL A 69 -21.69 -7.61 5.05
N HIS A 70 -21.23 -6.61 5.82
CA HIS A 70 -19.85 -6.55 6.32
C HIS A 70 -19.47 -7.80 7.14
N ARG A 71 -20.36 -8.28 8.03
CA ARG A 71 -20.16 -9.51 8.82
C ARG A 71 -20.06 -10.75 7.92
N THR A 72 -20.87 -10.84 6.87
CA THR A 72 -20.83 -11.93 5.89
C THR A 72 -19.55 -11.91 5.06
N ILE A 73 -19.10 -10.74 4.60
CA ILE A 73 -17.82 -10.57 3.91
C ILE A 73 -16.66 -11.03 4.80
N LEU A 74 -16.70 -10.68 6.09
CA LEU A 74 -15.72 -11.10 7.08
C LEU A 74 -15.70 -12.63 7.22
N LEU A 75 -16.87 -13.24 7.43
CA LEU A 75 -17.03 -14.68 7.66
C LEU A 75 -16.65 -15.53 6.43
N HIS A 76 -17.00 -15.06 5.23
CA HIS A 76 -16.72 -15.76 3.97
C HIS A 76 -15.31 -15.49 3.44
N SER A 77 -14.57 -14.55 4.04
CA SER A 77 -13.18 -14.28 3.63
C SER A 77 -12.28 -15.49 3.97
N LYS A 78 -11.72 -16.12 2.94
CA LYS A 78 -10.76 -17.23 3.09
C LYS A 78 -9.54 -16.87 3.97
N VAL A 79 -9.25 -15.57 4.07
CA VAL A 79 -8.18 -15.00 4.92
C VAL A 79 -8.44 -15.26 6.41
N LEU A 80 -9.67 -15.14 6.88
CA LEU A 80 -10.02 -15.37 8.29
C LEU A 80 -10.31 -16.83 8.63
N LEU A 81 -10.68 -17.61 7.62
CA LEU A 81 -10.97 -19.03 7.81
C LEU A 81 -9.71 -19.90 7.79
N SER A 82 -8.63 -19.45 7.13
CA SER A 82 -7.40 -20.23 7.01
C SER A 82 -6.65 -20.36 8.34
N ALA A 83 -6.34 -21.60 8.72
CA ALA A 83 -5.56 -21.92 9.92
C ALA A 83 -4.16 -21.30 9.90
N SER A 84 -3.52 -21.22 8.72
CA SER A 84 -2.19 -20.61 8.56
C SER A 84 -2.19 -19.12 8.87
N TYR A 85 -3.23 -18.39 8.44
CA TYR A 85 -3.37 -16.97 8.79
C TYR A 85 -3.53 -16.81 10.30
N ARG A 86 -4.39 -17.61 10.94
CA ARG A 86 -4.58 -17.54 12.40
C ARG A 86 -3.30 -17.82 13.18
N SER A 87 -2.53 -18.83 12.77
CA SER A 87 -1.26 -19.19 13.40
C SER A 87 -0.20 -18.10 13.25
N ILE A 88 -0.03 -17.53 12.05
CA ILE A 88 0.94 -16.45 11.84
C ILE A 88 0.50 -15.16 12.55
N GLY A 89 -0.82 -14.90 12.60
CA GLY A 89 -1.38 -13.75 13.32
C GLY A 89 -1.20 -13.84 14.82
N SER A 90 -1.37 -15.03 15.42
CA SER A 90 -1.11 -15.21 16.86
C SER A 90 0.37 -15.04 17.19
N LEU A 91 1.28 -15.52 16.32
CA LEU A 91 2.72 -15.32 16.49
C LEU A 91 3.12 -13.84 16.46
N ASN A 92 2.42 -13.03 15.67
CA ASN A 92 2.67 -11.59 15.56
C ASN A 92 1.76 -10.73 16.46
N ASN A 93 0.94 -11.33 17.33
CA ASN A 93 -0.06 -10.64 18.17
C ASN A 93 -1.00 -9.70 17.37
N ILE A 94 -1.38 -10.09 16.15
CA ILE A 94 -2.27 -9.30 15.28
C ILE A 94 -3.71 -9.77 15.46
N ASN A 95 -4.58 -8.85 15.89
CA ASN A 95 -6.01 -9.09 15.95
C ASN A 95 -6.65 -8.98 14.56
N PHE A 96 -7.25 -10.08 14.11
CA PHE A 96 -7.98 -10.15 12.85
C PHE A 96 -9.30 -9.37 12.90
N THR A 97 -9.23 -8.09 12.53
CA THR A 97 -10.40 -7.19 12.44
C THR A 97 -10.83 -6.98 10.98
N PHE A 98 -12.04 -6.46 10.77
CA PHE A 98 -12.49 -6.10 9.41
C PHE A 98 -11.57 -5.12 8.71
N ARG A 99 -11.04 -4.12 9.44
CA ARG A 99 -10.09 -3.14 8.89
C ARG A 99 -8.86 -3.82 8.30
N PHE A 100 -8.39 -4.90 8.92
CA PHE A 100 -7.29 -5.71 8.40
C PHE A 100 -7.70 -6.45 7.12
N VAL A 101 -8.86 -7.12 7.12
CA VAL A 101 -9.36 -7.85 5.94
C VAL A 101 -9.61 -6.92 4.76
N LEU A 102 -10.21 -5.75 5.00
CA LEU A 102 -10.43 -4.74 3.97
C LEU A 102 -9.10 -4.26 3.39
N LYS A 103 -8.11 -3.95 4.22
CA LYS A 103 -6.74 -3.60 3.77
C LYS A 103 -6.12 -4.71 2.91
N VAL A 104 -6.23 -5.97 3.33
CA VAL A 104 -5.69 -7.12 2.59
C VAL A 104 -6.38 -7.27 1.23
N LEU A 105 -7.72 -7.15 1.19
CA LEU A 105 -8.49 -7.27 -0.04
C LEU A 105 -8.19 -6.13 -1.02
N MET A 106 -8.10 -4.90 -0.50
CA MET A 106 -7.71 -3.71 -1.25
C MET A 106 -6.28 -3.82 -1.81
N ASN A 107 -5.33 -4.38 -1.07
CA ASN A 107 -3.97 -4.54 -1.59
C ASN A 107 -3.85 -5.68 -2.62
N LYS A 108 -4.60 -6.78 -2.44
CA LYS A 108 -4.54 -7.94 -3.34
C LYS A 108 -5.22 -7.68 -4.68
N HIS A 109 -6.45 -7.17 -4.66
CA HIS A 109 -7.25 -6.90 -5.86
C HIS A 109 -7.94 -5.53 -5.75
N PRO A 110 -7.19 -4.42 -5.82
CA PRO A 110 -7.71 -3.08 -5.54
C PRO A 110 -8.88 -2.69 -6.46
N ALA A 111 -8.71 -2.84 -7.77
CA ALA A 111 -9.72 -2.43 -8.76
C ALA A 111 -11.03 -3.21 -8.62
N ARG A 112 -10.97 -4.54 -8.44
CA ARG A 112 -12.18 -5.37 -8.27
C ARG A 112 -12.93 -5.01 -6.99
N THR A 113 -12.20 -4.80 -5.90
CA THR A 113 -12.77 -4.45 -4.59
C THR A 113 -13.45 -3.09 -4.62
N LEU A 114 -12.79 -2.10 -5.21
CA LEU A 114 -13.31 -0.75 -5.35
C LEU A 114 -14.54 -0.71 -6.28
N LEU A 115 -14.52 -1.45 -7.39
CA LEU A 115 -15.68 -1.58 -8.29
C LEU A 115 -16.90 -2.16 -7.57
N VAL A 116 -16.74 -3.28 -6.84
CA VAL A 116 -17.84 -3.90 -6.08
C VAL A 116 -18.38 -2.93 -5.02
N PHE A 117 -17.50 -2.21 -4.33
CA PHE A 117 -17.90 -1.20 -3.35
C PHE A 117 -18.72 -0.06 -3.97
N ILE A 118 -18.27 0.49 -5.11
CA ILE A 118 -18.98 1.57 -5.82
C ILE A 118 -20.35 1.11 -6.29
N LEU A 119 -20.45 -0.06 -6.93
CA LEU A 119 -21.74 -0.57 -7.42
C LEU A 119 -22.73 -0.81 -6.28
N PHE A 120 -22.27 -1.41 -5.18
CA PHE A 120 -23.09 -1.61 -4.00
C PHE A 120 -23.54 -0.28 -3.37
N PHE A 121 -22.63 0.70 -3.31
CA PHE A 121 -22.93 2.03 -2.82
C PHE A 121 -23.97 2.75 -3.70
N TRP A 122 -23.83 2.67 -5.03
CA TRP A 122 -24.79 3.27 -5.96
C TRP A 122 -26.18 2.69 -5.82
N LEU A 123 -26.30 1.36 -5.74
CA LEU A 123 -27.60 0.70 -5.58
C LEU A 123 -28.25 1.07 -4.23
N THR A 124 -27.48 1.07 -3.15
CA THR A 124 -28.00 1.41 -1.81
C THR A 124 -28.38 2.88 -1.71
N ALA A 125 -27.54 3.80 -2.18
CA ALA A 125 -27.82 5.23 -2.15
C ALA A 125 -28.96 5.62 -3.11
N SER A 126 -29.07 4.99 -4.28
CA SER A 126 -30.20 5.17 -5.20
C SER A 126 -31.51 4.77 -4.53
N TRP A 127 -31.52 3.59 -3.88
CA TRP A 127 -32.69 3.15 -3.14
C TRP A 127 -33.06 4.10 -1.99
N MET A 128 -32.09 4.64 -1.23
CA MET A 128 -32.36 5.67 -0.21
C MET A 128 -33.05 6.88 -0.81
N LEU A 129 -32.51 7.35 -1.93
CA LEU A 129 -32.97 8.57 -2.57
C LEU A 129 -34.40 8.40 -3.08
N THR A 130 -34.69 7.24 -3.71
CA THR A 130 -36.04 6.86 -4.11
C THR A 130 -37.01 6.84 -2.91
N LEU A 131 -36.60 6.32 -1.75
CA LEU A 131 -37.43 6.34 -0.54
C LEU A 131 -37.67 7.77 -0.03
N CYS A 132 -36.63 8.59 0.06
CA CYS A 132 -36.72 9.98 0.50
C CYS A 132 -37.66 10.81 -0.40
N GLU A 133 -37.56 10.65 -1.72
CA GLU A 133 -38.31 11.44 -2.73
C GLU A 133 -39.69 10.83 -3.09
N ARG A 134 -40.06 9.67 -2.53
CA ARG A 134 -41.35 9.02 -2.81
C ARG A 134 -42.56 9.90 -2.46
N LYS A 135 -42.40 10.83 -1.51
CA LYS A 135 -43.48 11.70 -1.00
C LYS A 135 -43.80 12.89 -1.90
N THR A 136 -42.84 13.34 -2.69
CA THR A 136 -42.96 14.55 -3.52
C THR A 136 -43.57 14.25 -4.89
N GLN A 137 -43.85 12.99 -5.22
CA GLN A 137 -44.36 12.52 -6.53
C GLN A 137 -43.59 13.15 -7.71
N ALA A 138 -42.30 13.43 -7.49
CA ALA A 138 -41.39 14.02 -8.48
C ALA A 138 -40.79 12.91 -9.36
N SER A 139 -40.29 13.28 -10.55
CA SER A 139 -39.58 12.36 -11.46
C SER A 139 -38.39 11.66 -10.80
N THR A 140 -37.80 12.23 -9.75
CA THR A 140 -36.74 11.64 -8.92
C THR A 140 -37.19 10.42 -8.10
N GLY A 141 -38.50 10.14 -8.02
CA GLY A 141 -39.06 8.99 -7.32
C GLY A 141 -38.88 7.64 -8.04
N TYR A 142 -38.35 7.63 -9.27
CA TYR A 142 -38.05 6.40 -10.01
C TYR A 142 -36.58 5.96 -9.80
N MET A 143 -36.34 4.64 -9.74
CA MET A 143 -35.04 4.04 -9.43
C MET A 143 -33.95 4.35 -10.47
N ASP A 144 -34.33 4.43 -11.74
CA ASP A 144 -33.46 4.77 -12.87
C ASP A 144 -32.93 6.21 -12.77
N THR A 145 -33.84 7.15 -12.48
CA THR A 145 -33.55 8.56 -12.31
C THR A 145 -32.73 8.81 -11.04
N ALA A 146 -33.04 8.09 -9.95
CA ALA A 146 -32.24 8.11 -8.73
C ALA A 146 -30.83 7.53 -8.94
N LEU A 147 -30.70 6.43 -9.71
CA LEU A 147 -29.40 5.83 -10.01
C LEU A 147 -28.54 6.78 -10.85
N TRP A 148 -29.12 7.42 -11.86
CA TRP A 148 -28.47 8.46 -12.66
C TRP A 148 -27.97 9.60 -11.77
N LEU A 149 -28.85 10.15 -10.92
CA LEU A 149 -28.52 11.26 -10.01
C LEU A 149 -27.40 10.89 -9.02
N ILE A 150 -27.44 9.68 -8.45
CA ILE A 150 -26.39 9.21 -7.53
C ILE A 150 -25.05 9.03 -8.26
N ALA A 151 -25.05 8.47 -9.47
CA ALA A 151 -23.82 8.30 -10.25
C ALA A 151 -23.17 9.65 -10.58
N ILE A 152 -23.91 10.63 -11.12
CA ILE A 152 -23.36 11.95 -11.45
C ILE A 152 -22.92 12.73 -10.21
N THR A 153 -23.60 12.55 -9.08
CA THR A 153 -23.24 13.18 -7.80
C THR A 153 -21.97 12.54 -7.22
N PHE A 154 -21.85 11.21 -7.28
CA PHE A 154 -20.67 10.47 -6.82
C PHE A 154 -19.42 10.81 -7.63
N LEU A 155 -19.57 10.99 -8.95
CA LEU A 155 -18.50 11.47 -9.82
C LEU A 155 -18.26 12.98 -9.72
N THR A 156 -19.00 13.70 -8.87
CA THR A 156 -18.90 15.15 -8.69
C THR A 156 -19.11 15.96 -9.97
N VAL A 157 -19.92 15.44 -10.91
CA VAL A 157 -20.26 16.11 -12.18
C VAL A 157 -21.40 17.11 -11.97
N GLY A 158 -22.53 16.64 -11.45
CA GLY A 158 -23.69 17.48 -11.10
C GLY A 158 -24.27 18.30 -12.25
N TYR A 159 -24.84 17.66 -13.27
CA TYR A 159 -25.45 18.35 -14.42
C TYR A 159 -26.61 19.29 -14.05
N GLY A 160 -27.36 18.97 -12.98
CA GLY A 160 -28.48 19.79 -12.50
C GLY A 160 -29.79 19.57 -13.27
N ASP A 161 -29.85 18.54 -14.11
CA ASP A 161 -31.05 18.07 -14.81
C ASP A 161 -32.08 17.46 -13.84
N VAL A 162 -31.60 16.78 -12.80
CA VAL A 162 -32.42 16.24 -11.71
C VAL A 162 -31.79 16.61 -10.37
N ALA A 163 -32.61 17.02 -9.39
CA ALA A 163 -32.16 17.39 -8.05
C ALA A 163 -33.10 16.86 -6.96
N PRO A 164 -32.59 16.56 -5.76
CA PRO A 164 -33.43 16.18 -4.63
C PRO A 164 -34.19 17.39 -4.09
N ASN A 165 -35.50 17.25 -3.94
CA ASN A 165 -36.35 18.32 -3.40
C ASN A 165 -36.47 18.22 -1.88
N THR A 166 -36.40 17.00 -1.33
CA THR A 166 -36.54 16.75 0.11
C THR A 166 -35.22 16.97 0.88
N SER A 167 -35.33 17.39 2.14
CA SER A 167 -34.16 17.51 3.03
C SER A 167 -33.43 16.17 3.24
N CYS A 168 -34.19 15.06 3.24
CA CYS A 168 -33.67 13.69 3.30
C CYS A 168 -32.81 13.37 2.06
N GLY A 169 -33.33 13.62 0.85
CA GLY A 169 -32.61 13.40 -0.40
C GLY A 169 -31.36 14.28 -0.52
N LYS A 170 -31.42 15.53 -0.08
CA LYS A 170 -30.25 16.42 -0.01
C LYS A 170 -29.16 15.85 0.89
N GLY A 171 -29.52 15.28 2.05
CA GLY A 171 -28.58 14.59 2.94
C GLY A 171 -27.90 13.38 2.28
N VAL A 172 -28.67 12.55 1.55
CA VAL A 172 -28.14 11.41 0.79
C VAL A 172 -27.16 11.86 -0.29
N CYS A 173 -27.50 12.91 -1.06
CA CYS A 173 -26.61 13.45 -2.09
C CYS A 173 -25.33 14.06 -1.50
N LEU A 174 -25.40 14.76 -0.36
CA LEU A 174 -24.21 15.27 0.34
C LEU A 174 -23.29 14.13 0.78
N PHE A 175 -23.83 13.07 1.39
CA PHE A 175 -23.06 11.90 1.79
C PHE A 175 -22.44 11.18 0.58
N THR A 176 -23.20 11.08 -0.51
CA THR A 176 -22.75 10.51 -1.79
C THR A 176 -21.57 11.29 -2.37
N GLY A 177 -21.61 12.62 -2.33
CA GLY A 177 -20.52 13.48 -2.78
C GLY A 177 -19.24 13.29 -1.95
N VAL A 178 -19.36 13.27 -0.61
CA VAL A 178 -18.21 13.04 0.29
C VAL A 178 -17.60 11.66 0.05
N MET A 179 -18.43 10.62 -0.08
CA MET A 179 -17.96 9.27 -0.38
C MET A 179 -17.31 9.17 -1.76
N GLY A 180 -17.83 9.89 -2.75
CA GLY A 180 -17.25 10.02 -4.10
C GLY A 180 -15.83 10.56 -4.06
N VAL A 181 -15.62 11.69 -3.37
CA VAL A 181 -14.29 12.30 -3.20
C VAL A 181 -13.31 11.36 -2.47
N ALA A 182 -13.78 10.65 -1.44
CA ALA A 182 -12.95 9.67 -0.74
C ALA A 182 -12.54 8.51 -1.66
N CYS A 183 -13.45 8.03 -2.51
CA CYS A 183 -13.18 6.96 -3.46
C CYS A 183 -12.25 7.39 -4.60
N THR A 184 -12.38 8.62 -5.11
CA THR A 184 -11.47 9.13 -6.14
C THR A 184 -10.05 9.29 -5.59
N ALA A 185 -9.88 9.79 -4.37
CA ALA A 185 -8.57 9.87 -3.72
C ALA A 185 -7.91 8.48 -3.57
N MET A 186 -8.71 7.48 -3.17
CA MET A 186 -8.26 6.09 -3.06
C MET A 186 -7.88 5.49 -4.43
N LEU A 187 -8.65 5.78 -5.47
CA LEU A 187 -8.35 5.35 -6.84
C LEU A 187 -7.01 5.93 -7.32
N VAL A 188 -6.74 7.22 -7.07
CA VAL A 188 -5.46 7.87 -7.42
C VAL A 188 -4.29 7.18 -6.72
N ALA A 189 -4.42 6.84 -5.43
CA ALA A 189 -3.38 6.12 -4.69
C ALA A 189 -3.09 4.75 -5.33
N ILE A 190 -4.13 3.98 -5.68
CA ILE A 190 -4.02 2.68 -6.33
C ILE A 190 -3.33 2.80 -7.70
N VAL A 191 -3.77 3.76 -8.52
CA VAL A 191 -3.21 3.97 -9.87
C VAL A 191 -1.73 4.35 -9.77
N THR A 192 -1.37 5.21 -8.81
CA THR A 192 0.02 5.62 -8.57
C THR A 192 0.90 4.43 -8.20
N GLU A 193 0.43 3.55 -7.31
CA GLU A 193 1.17 2.35 -6.92
C GLU A 193 1.31 1.35 -8.07
N LYS A 194 0.27 1.17 -8.89
CA LYS A 194 0.31 0.25 -10.05
C LYS A 194 1.13 0.76 -11.22
N LEU A 195 1.26 2.07 -11.38
CA LEU A 195 2.13 2.70 -12.38
C LEU A 195 3.58 2.80 -11.90
N ALA A 196 3.85 2.60 -10.61
CA ALA A 196 5.20 2.59 -10.10
C ALA A 196 5.96 1.36 -10.63
N LEU A 197 7.07 1.61 -11.34
CA LEU A 197 7.93 0.56 -11.86
C LEU A 197 8.44 -0.35 -10.73
N ASN A 198 8.43 -1.66 -10.97
CA ASN A 198 9.00 -2.65 -10.07
C ASN A 198 10.52 -2.45 -9.95
N LYS A 199 11.15 -2.96 -8.87
CA LYS A 199 12.60 -2.88 -8.66
C LYS A 199 13.38 -3.44 -9.86
N GLY A 200 12.92 -4.55 -10.44
CA GLY A 200 13.52 -5.15 -11.64
C GLY A 200 13.36 -4.28 -12.90
N GLU A 201 12.15 -3.76 -13.14
CA GLU A 201 11.89 -2.85 -14.28
C GLU A 201 12.70 -1.56 -14.18
N LYS A 202 12.79 -0.98 -12.96
CA LYS A 202 13.66 0.17 -12.68
C LYS A 202 15.11 -0.15 -13.01
N HIS A 203 15.62 -1.29 -12.56
CA HIS A 203 17.00 -1.70 -12.84
C HIS A 203 17.28 -1.78 -14.35
N VAL A 204 16.41 -2.45 -15.11
CA VAL A 204 16.51 -2.54 -16.57
C VAL A 204 16.43 -1.15 -17.23
N HIS A 205 15.51 -0.30 -16.79
CA HIS A 205 15.36 1.06 -17.29
C HIS A 205 16.61 1.92 -17.05
N PHE A 206 17.19 1.87 -15.84
CA PHE A 206 18.43 2.60 -15.54
C PHE A 206 19.62 2.08 -16.33
N PHE A 207 19.74 0.76 -16.49
CA PHE A 207 20.79 0.16 -17.31
C PHE A 207 20.69 0.62 -18.76
N MET A 208 19.49 0.61 -19.33
CA MET A 208 19.25 1.09 -20.69
C MET A 208 19.60 2.59 -20.82
N LEU A 209 19.20 3.42 -19.85
CA LEU A 209 19.53 4.84 -19.83
C LEU A 209 21.05 5.09 -19.76
N ASP A 210 21.80 4.32 -18.98
CA ASP A 210 23.24 4.46 -18.88
C ASP A 210 23.95 4.15 -20.20
N ILE A 211 23.53 3.08 -20.89
CA ILE A 211 24.03 2.74 -22.23
C ILE A 211 23.76 3.89 -23.22
N GLN A 212 22.54 4.43 -23.22
CA GLN A 212 22.16 5.52 -24.12
C GLN A 212 22.92 6.81 -23.84
N ILE A 213 23.11 7.18 -22.58
CA ILE A 213 23.89 8.36 -22.18
C ILE A 213 25.36 8.18 -22.58
N SER A 214 25.93 7.00 -22.33
CA SER A 214 27.31 6.67 -22.70
C SER A 214 27.54 6.77 -24.21
N LYS A 215 26.58 6.32 -25.04
CA LYS A 215 26.61 6.55 -26.50
C LYS A 215 26.59 8.04 -26.84
N ARG A 216 25.66 8.82 -26.26
CA ARG A 216 25.57 10.27 -26.52
C ARG A 216 26.81 11.04 -26.08
N ILE A 217 27.46 10.67 -24.98
CA ILE A 217 28.71 11.27 -24.52
C ILE A 217 29.83 11.04 -25.53
N ARG A 218 29.96 9.83 -26.08
CA ARG A 218 30.96 9.53 -27.12
C ARG A 218 30.73 10.38 -28.38
N HIS A 219 29.49 10.51 -28.84
CA HIS A 219 29.17 11.38 -29.98
C HIS A 219 29.43 12.87 -29.70
N ALA A 220 29.05 13.36 -28.52
CA ALA A 220 29.32 14.75 -28.13
C ALA A 220 30.81 15.03 -28.00
N ALA A 221 31.60 14.08 -27.47
CA ALA A 221 33.05 14.19 -27.40
C ALA A 221 33.67 14.26 -28.81
N ALA A 222 33.20 13.42 -29.75
CA ALA A 222 33.65 13.48 -31.14
C ALA A 222 33.35 14.85 -31.78
N ASN A 223 32.19 15.44 -31.51
CA ASN A 223 31.85 16.79 -31.98
C ASN A 223 32.75 17.88 -31.38
N VAL A 224 33.07 17.79 -30.08
CA VAL A 224 34.03 18.72 -29.44
C VAL A 224 35.40 18.62 -30.11
N LEU A 225 35.90 17.40 -30.34
CA LEU A 225 37.18 17.18 -31.02
C LEU A 225 37.17 17.72 -32.45
N ARG A 226 36.09 17.45 -33.21
CA ARG A 226 35.90 17.94 -34.57
C ARG A 226 35.94 19.47 -34.63
N GLU A 227 35.15 20.16 -33.81
CA GLU A 227 35.09 21.63 -33.82
C GLU A 227 36.40 22.25 -33.30
N CYS A 228 37.07 21.61 -32.34
CA CYS A 228 38.39 22.03 -31.86
C CYS A 228 39.43 21.96 -32.98
N TRP A 229 39.45 20.87 -33.74
CA TRP A 229 40.33 20.71 -34.89
C TRP A 229 40.04 21.73 -36.00
N LEU A 230 38.77 21.93 -36.36
CA LEU A 230 38.38 22.91 -37.38
C LEU A 230 38.72 24.35 -36.96
N LEU A 231 38.55 24.68 -35.68
CA LEU A 231 38.97 25.97 -35.13
C LEU A 231 40.49 26.15 -35.21
N HIS A 232 41.27 25.12 -34.85
CA HIS A 232 42.73 25.17 -34.95
C HIS A 232 43.20 25.32 -36.41
N ARG A 233 42.61 24.56 -37.33
CA ARG A 233 42.93 24.63 -38.77
C ARG A 233 42.67 26.04 -39.33
N THR A 234 41.52 26.64 -39.02
CA THR A 234 41.20 28.00 -39.49
C THR A 234 42.15 29.06 -38.93
N SER A 235 42.67 28.84 -37.71
CA SER A 235 43.72 29.69 -37.12
C SER A 235 45.04 29.58 -37.87
N LEU A 236 45.41 28.39 -38.34
CA LEU A 236 46.65 28.17 -39.10
C LEU A 236 46.58 28.72 -40.52
N THR A 237 45.47 28.52 -41.23
CA THR A 237 45.35 28.88 -42.65
C THR A 237 45.00 30.36 -42.89
N LYS A 238 45.00 31.22 -41.86
CA LYS A 238 44.53 32.62 -41.92
C LYS A 238 43.15 32.75 -42.60
N ALA A 239 42.23 31.80 -42.33
CA ALA A 239 40.89 31.77 -42.93
C ALA A 239 40.05 33.00 -42.54
N HIS A 240 38.96 33.26 -43.27
CA HIS A 240 38.08 34.42 -43.03
C HIS A 240 37.62 34.49 -41.56
N ARG A 241 37.64 35.71 -40.97
CA ARG A 241 37.19 35.95 -39.58
C ARG A 241 35.78 35.40 -39.29
N GLY A 242 34.90 35.32 -40.29
CA GLY A 242 33.56 34.75 -40.17
C GLY A 242 33.55 33.24 -39.88
N GLU A 243 34.38 32.47 -40.59
CA GLU A 243 34.49 31.01 -40.40
C GLU A 243 35.09 30.67 -39.05
N HIS A 244 36.11 31.43 -38.62
CA HIS A 244 36.72 31.26 -37.30
C HIS A 244 35.70 31.47 -36.16
N ARG A 245 34.90 32.55 -36.23
CA ARG A 245 33.82 32.81 -35.25
C ARG A 245 32.73 31.75 -35.28
N ARG A 246 32.43 31.17 -36.44
CA ARG A 246 31.45 30.08 -36.57
C ARG A 246 31.92 28.82 -35.83
N HIS A 247 33.14 28.34 -36.10
CA HIS A 247 33.69 27.17 -35.41
C HIS A 247 33.86 27.41 -33.91
N GLN A 248 34.21 28.63 -33.48
CA GLN A 248 34.26 28.97 -32.07
C GLN A 248 32.89 28.83 -31.39
N ARG A 249 31.80 29.31 -32.03
CA ARG A 249 30.44 29.14 -31.50
C ARG A 249 30.04 27.66 -31.44
N CYS A 250 30.28 26.92 -32.52
CA CYS A 250 29.98 25.48 -32.58
C CYS A 250 30.77 24.68 -31.53
N LEU A 251 32.03 25.04 -31.27
CA LEU A 251 32.84 24.42 -30.21
C LEU A 251 32.27 24.70 -28.82
N LEU A 252 31.92 25.95 -28.52
CA LEU A 252 31.34 26.32 -27.23
C LEU A 252 30.00 25.60 -26.98
N GLU A 253 29.18 25.48 -28.03
CA GLU A 253 27.94 24.70 -27.98
C GLU A 253 28.20 23.21 -27.74
N ALA A 254 29.13 22.60 -28.49
CA ALA A 254 29.52 21.20 -28.30
C ALA A 254 30.05 20.93 -26.88
N ILE A 255 30.87 21.83 -26.33
CA ILE A 255 31.37 21.75 -24.95
C ILE A 255 30.21 21.84 -23.95
N ARG A 256 29.25 22.75 -24.17
CA ARG A 256 28.07 22.87 -23.31
C ARG A 256 27.24 21.60 -23.31
N VAL A 257 26.98 21.01 -24.48
CA VAL A 257 26.25 19.75 -24.64
C VAL A 257 27.00 18.60 -23.96
N PHE A 258 28.31 18.49 -24.18
CA PHE A 258 29.15 17.47 -23.54
C PHE A 258 29.13 17.58 -22.01
N ARG A 259 29.30 18.79 -21.46
CA ARG A 259 29.22 19.04 -20.01
C ARG A 259 27.84 18.66 -19.46
N HIS A 260 26.77 19.04 -20.14
CA HIS A 260 25.40 18.69 -19.74
C HIS A 260 25.18 17.17 -19.70
N LEU A 261 25.62 16.43 -20.72
CA LEU A 261 25.52 14.97 -20.75
C LEU A 261 26.36 14.30 -19.66
N ARG A 262 27.56 14.80 -19.39
CA ARG A 262 28.43 14.28 -18.31
C ARG A 262 27.83 14.50 -16.93
N LEU A 263 27.20 15.66 -16.69
CA LEU A 263 26.44 15.91 -15.45
C LEU A 263 25.23 14.97 -15.33
N LYS A 264 24.49 14.75 -16.42
CA LYS A 264 23.36 13.81 -16.44
C LYS A 264 23.80 12.37 -16.11
N GLN A 265 24.94 11.94 -16.64
CA GLN A 265 25.52 10.63 -16.32
C GLN A 265 25.89 10.51 -14.84
N ARG A 266 26.49 11.56 -14.25
CA ARG A 266 26.82 11.55 -12.82
C ARG A 266 25.57 11.39 -11.96
N LYS A 267 24.53 12.21 -12.20
CA LYS A 267 23.25 12.10 -11.48
C LYS A 267 22.62 10.70 -11.59
N LEU A 268 22.68 10.09 -12.77
CA LEU A 268 22.15 8.73 -12.98
C LEU A 268 22.94 7.69 -12.20
N ARG A 269 24.27 7.78 -12.19
CA ARG A 269 25.14 6.88 -11.41
C ARG A 269 24.93 7.04 -9.91
N ASP A 270 24.75 8.26 -9.42
CA ASP A 270 24.49 8.52 -8.00
C ASP A 270 23.17 7.84 -7.58
N TYR A 271 22.11 7.97 -8.40
CA TYR A 271 20.83 7.27 -8.16
C TYR A 271 20.95 5.74 -8.21
N VAL A 272 21.74 5.20 -9.15
CA VAL A 272 22.01 3.75 -9.21
C VAL A 272 22.81 3.28 -8.00
N SER A 273 23.74 4.09 -7.47
CA SER A 273 24.45 3.72 -6.25
C SER A 273 23.48 3.62 -5.08
N GLU A 274 22.63 4.62 -4.88
CA GLU A 274 21.61 4.64 -3.81
C GLU A 274 20.71 3.40 -3.84
N MET A 275 20.31 2.95 -5.05
CA MET A 275 19.49 1.74 -5.22
C MET A 275 20.20 0.43 -4.81
N VAL A 276 21.54 0.42 -4.80
CA VAL A 276 22.38 -0.78 -4.62
C VAL A 276 23.14 -0.75 -3.28
N ASP A 277 23.08 0.34 -2.52
CA ASP A 277 23.81 0.49 -1.26
C ASP A 277 23.39 -0.54 -0.19
N LEU A 278 22.08 -0.82 -0.03
CA LEU A 278 21.62 -1.83 0.94
C LEU A 278 22.09 -3.26 0.59
N PRO A 279 21.93 -3.76 -0.66
CA PRO A 279 22.52 -5.03 -1.07
C PRO A 279 24.05 -5.09 -0.91
N LYS A 280 24.77 -4.01 -1.25
CA LYS A 280 26.23 -3.94 -1.06
C LYS A 280 26.61 -4.04 0.42
N MET A 281 25.87 -3.35 1.30
CA MET A 281 26.12 -3.42 2.74
C MET A 281 25.92 -4.83 3.28
N GLN A 282 24.88 -5.56 2.81
CA GLN A 282 24.68 -6.97 3.16
C GLN A 282 25.83 -7.86 2.68
N MET A 283 26.30 -7.65 1.45
CA MET A 283 27.46 -8.38 0.90
C MET A 283 28.73 -8.11 1.73
N ILE A 284 29.05 -6.85 2.01
CA ILE A 284 30.21 -6.46 2.83
C ILE A 284 30.10 -7.06 4.23
N MET A 285 28.91 -7.08 4.83
CA MET A 285 28.68 -7.67 6.15
C MET A 285 28.92 -9.19 6.14
N CYS A 286 28.45 -9.90 5.11
CA CYS A 286 28.71 -11.32 4.95
C CYS A 286 30.21 -11.61 4.79
N ASP A 287 30.91 -10.82 3.97
CA ASP A 287 32.35 -10.94 3.75
C ASP A 287 33.14 -10.67 5.05
N LEU A 288 32.76 -9.63 5.80
CA LEU A 288 33.34 -9.32 7.10
C LEU A 288 33.10 -10.44 8.12
N SER A 289 31.89 -11.00 8.17
CA SER A 289 31.58 -12.12 9.07
C SER A 289 32.37 -13.37 8.70
N ALA A 290 32.55 -13.65 7.40
CA ALA A 290 33.36 -14.77 6.93
C ALA A 290 34.84 -14.57 7.31
N ASN A 291 35.38 -13.35 7.09
CA ASN A 291 36.74 -13.01 7.47
C ASN A 291 36.94 -13.10 8.99
N TRP A 292 35.99 -12.59 9.78
CA TRP A 292 36.02 -12.69 11.24
C TRP A 292 36.05 -14.14 11.71
N ASN A 293 35.21 -15.00 11.13
CA ASN A 293 35.23 -16.43 11.45
C ASN A 293 36.56 -17.09 11.08
N ASN A 294 37.16 -16.72 9.94
CA ASN A 294 38.47 -17.25 9.56
C ASN A 294 39.56 -16.82 10.54
N SER A 295 39.61 -15.55 10.91
CA SER A 295 40.56 -15.03 11.91
C SER A 295 40.35 -15.65 13.29
N TYR A 296 39.09 -15.87 13.69
CA TYR A 296 38.77 -16.56 14.94
C TYR A 296 39.30 -18.00 14.95
N ARG A 297 39.10 -18.75 13.85
CA ARG A 297 39.63 -20.12 13.70
C ARG A 297 41.16 -20.15 13.73
N GLU A 298 41.82 -19.18 13.10
CA GLU A 298 43.29 -19.08 13.14
C GLU A 298 43.79 -18.76 14.56
N LEU A 299 43.10 -17.88 15.28
CA LEU A 299 43.42 -17.57 16.67
C LEU A 299 43.24 -18.80 17.57
N GLU A 300 42.15 -19.55 17.40
CA GLU A 300 41.88 -20.80 18.11
C GLU A 300 43.00 -21.83 17.86
N GLN A 301 43.44 -22.00 16.61
CA GLN A 301 44.58 -22.87 16.28
C GLN A 301 45.89 -22.42 16.94
N ARG A 302 46.15 -21.11 17.00
CA ARG A 302 47.34 -20.58 17.68
C ARG A 302 47.29 -20.82 19.18
N ILE A 303 46.12 -20.64 19.82
CA ILE A 303 45.91 -20.93 21.24
C ILE A 303 46.17 -22.41 21.51
N LEU A 304 45.58 -23.32 20.72
CA LEU A 304 45.81 -24.76 20.85
C LEU A 304 47.30 -25.13 20.69
N SER A 305 48.00 -24.48 19.75
CA SER A 305 49.45 -24.71 19.59
C SER A 305 50.28 -24.16 20.75
N MET A 306 49.82 -23.08 21.40
CA MET A 306 50.47 -22.54 22.59
C MET A 306 50.22 -23.43 23.82
N GLU A 307 49.02 -23.96 23.97
CA GLU A 307 48.69 -24.93 25.02
C GLU A 307 49.57 -26.18 24.90
N GLN A 308 49.71 -26.73 23.69
CA GLN A 308 50.62 -27.87 23.44
C GLN A 308 52.07 -27.57 23.82
N LYS A 309 52.58 -26.39 23.47
CA LYS A 309 53.96 -25.98 23.83
C LYS A 309 54.12 -25.78 25.34
N LEU A 310 53.09 -25.29 26.03
CA LEU A 310 53.10 -25.15 27.49
C LEU A 310 53.10 -26.52 28.17
N ASP A 311 52.34 -27.49 27.66
CA ASP A 311 52.36 -28.86 28.15
C ASP A 311 53.74 -29.51 27.94
N GLU A 312 54.36 -29.34 26.77
CA GLU A 312 55.73 -29.81 26.50
C GLU A 312 56.78 -29.18 27.44
N LEU A 313 56.67 -27.88 27.69
CA LEU A 313 57.53 -27.18 28.66
C LEU A 313 57.35 -27.72 30.07
N THR A 314 56.10 -27.96 30.48
CA THR A 314 55.76 -28.50 31.80
C THR A 314 56.37 -29.90 31.99
N LEU A 315 56.30 -30.76 30.98
CA LEU A 315 56.94 -32.07 30.97
C LEU A 315 58.46 -31.97 31.03
N CYS A 316 59.09 -31.08 30.25
CA CYS A 316 60.54 -30.83 30.33
C CYS A 316 60.96 -30.36 31.73
N PHE A 317 60.18 -29.47 32.37
CA PHE A 317 60.45 -29.02 33.73
C PHE A 317 60.34 -30.14 34.75
N GLN A 318 59.35 -31.03 34.61
CA GLN A 318 59.23 -32.20 35.46
C GLN A 318 60.43 -33.14 35.29
N GLN A 319 60.79 -33.49 34.05
CA GLN A 319 61.96 -34.34 33.77
C GLN A 319 63.27 -33.73 34.29
N THR A 320 63.49 -32.43 34.08
CA THR A 320 64.70 -31.77 34.60
C THR A 320 64.70 -31.74 36.13
N SER A 321 63.54 -31.55 36.77
CA SER A 321 63.43 -31.60 38.23
C SER A 321 63.71 -33.01 38.79
N GLU A 322 63.24 -34.06 38.11
CA GLU A 322 63.52 -35.46 38.46
C GLU A 322 65.01 -35.77 38.33
N LEU A 323 65.64 -35.42 37.20
CA LEU A 323 67.08 -35.60 37.00
C LEU A 323 67.92 -34.81 38.03
N LEU A 324 67.49 -33.60 38.40
CA LEU A 324 68.15 -32.83 39.47
C LEU A 324 68.03 -33.52 40.82
N SER A 325 66.86 -34.09 41.13
CA SER A 325 66.67 -34.84 42.36
C SER A 325 67.52 -36.12 42.42
N GLU A 326 67.65 -36.83 41.30
CA GLU A 326 68.55 -38.00 41.19
C GLU A 326 70.02 -37.61 41.33
N ALA A 327 70.45 -36.51 40.71
CA ALA A 327 71.83 -36.03 40.83
C ALA A 327 72.17 -35.59 42.27
N LEU A 328 71.24 -34.94 42.96
CA LEU A 328 71.39 -34.57 44.37
C LEU A 328 71.44 -35.82 45.28
N ALA A 329 70.60 -36.82 45.02
CA ALA A 329 70.63 -38.09 45.74
C ALA A 329 71.95 -38.86 45.51
N HIS A 330 72.46 -38.88 44.28
CA HIS A 330 73.75 -39.47 43.96
C HIS A 330 74.91 -38.75 44.67
N ARG A 331 74.87 -37.42 44.76
CA ARG A 331 75.88 -36.64 45.47
C ARG A 331 75.87 -36.92 46.97
N HIS A 332 74.68 -37.00 47.59
CA HIS A 332 74.55 -37.38 48.99
C HIS A 332 75.05 -38.81 49.27
N HIS A 333 74.86 -39.75 48.35
CA HIS A 333 75.41 -41.09 48.47
C HIS A 333 76.93 -41.17 48.27
N ALA A 334 77.52 -40.24 47.50
CA ALA A 334 78.96 -40.15 47.30
C ALA A 334 79.70 -39.48 48.48
N GLU A 335 79.05 -38.55 49.20
CA GLU A 335 79.61 -37.91 50.40
C GLU A 335 79.53 -38.80 51.67
N ASN A 336 78.72 -39.87 51.65
CA ASN A 336 78.57 -40.83 52.76
C ASN A 336 79.38 -42.14 52.57
N ARG A 337 80.32 -42.18 51.62
CA ARG A 337 81.36 -43.22 51.50
C ARG A 337 82.73 -42.58 51.72
#